data_AF-A0AAU5LL64-F1
#
_entry.id   AF-A0AAU5LL64-F1
#
_cell.length_a   1.000
_cell.length_b   1.000
_cell.length_c   1.000
_cell.angle_alpha   90.00
_cell.angle_beta   90.00
_cell.angle_gamma   90.00
#
_symmetry.space_group_name_H-M   'P 1'
#
loop_
_entity.id
_entity.type
_entity.pdbx_description
1 polymer ?
#
loop_
_entity_poly.entity_id
_entity_poly.type
_entity_poly.pdbx_seq_one_letter_code
_entity_poly.pdbx_strand_id
1 'polypeptide(L)'
;MYLWDYTPAHLTKLAPYIDGVLFPYLGGSQSTTDPRYVEAQMDELLGKLTPLNLDLILLAYTDRFLDAALPPSPEYVAEVLRRAAPYAADGRIGGVVAYGAPVNYDRRPTIASNNLAQTGNGRLSFAQGNYAHAAEGSFSEVYQQVDVDPAAASYKLSLSTYDQVSRTPAKSGQLFKEVLVDDQVVWRSDVADEFGWTWAPAEIDLTNALRGKSTAKLSLKLYAEKATQHFPIDVGFDSLKATGFTVSNPGFEDNNPDTRVWQFKQLSQTIYGSIDRWSEHQAKDVYDVIAAHFGGLPVPGIPSTPSAPIPALPRTGAPYRPGAANAVRNSAMYGKGRLSLFVPERTATGTSTCVWAEQWATVDPNSPRYEVSWHDFDQYVGGLPDYHLKQVTITNSKGKKLLTSMDVTIDPNLWMNGQGLWGPVDVTQFAKGESKVLLQFALCEAKGVGDYMVDVGYDNIETVGLSLVNGDFERGTTGWTIIDPHPGMEAAVITAP
;
A
#
# COMPACT_ATOMS: atom_id res chain seq x y z
N MET A 1 -14.18 11.11 -10.06
CA MET A 1 -14.25 12.50 -9.61
C MET A 1 -13.03 12.76 -8.75
N TYR A 2 -12.31 13.84 -8.98
CA TYR A 2 -11.19 14.28 -8.15
C TYR A 2 -11.67 15.34 -7.14
N LEU A 3 -10.79 15.72 -6.20
CA LEU A 3 -11.12 16.66 -5.10
C LEU A 3 -11.90 17.91 -5.59
N TRP A 4 -11.47 18.50 -6.70
CA TRP A 4 -12.09 19.70 -7.29
C TRP A 4 -13.44 19.45 -7.98
N ASP A 5 -13.79 18.21 -8.32
CA ASP A 5 -15.07 17.87 -8.93
C ASP A 5 -16.22 17.80 -7.91
N TYR A 6 -15.89 17.66 -6.62
CA TYR A 6 -16.84 17.59 -5.50
C TYR A 6 -17.35 18.99 -5.11
N THR A 7 -18.01 19.67 -6.04
CA THR A 7 -18.68 20.94 -5.77
C THR A 7 -20.07 20.70 -5.17
N PRO A 8 -20.61 21.62 -4.34
CA PRO A 8 -21.96 21.48 -3.78
C PRO A 8 -23.04 21.27 -4.85
N ALA A 9 -22.96 21.97 -5.98
CA ALA A 9 -23.90 21.84 -7.08
C ALA A 9 -23.83 20.46 -7.74
N HIS A 10 -22.62 19.92 -7.93
CA HIS A 10 -22.44 18.60 -8.54
C HIS A 10 -22.93 17.49 -7.60
N LEU A 11 -22.57 17.56 -6.31
CA LEU A 11 -22.99 16.59 -5.31
C LEU A 11 -24.51 16.59 -5.11
N THR A 12 -25.14 17.76 -5.03
CA THR A 12 -26.62 17.87 -4.90
C THR A 12 -27.34 17.21 -6.07
N LYS A 13 -26.78 17.31 -7.28
CA LYS A 13 -27.34 16.68 -8.47
C LYS A 13 -27.19 15.15 -8.45
N LEU A 14 -26.09 14.64 -7.91
CA LEU A 14 -25.79 13.21 -7.88
C LEU A 14 -26.44 12.48 -6.70
N ALA A 15 -26.56 13.15 -5.54
CA ALA A 15 -26.99 12.54 -4.28
C ALA A 15 -28.27 11.68 -4.36
N PRO A 16 -29.30 12.01 -5.17
CA PRO A 16 -30.48 11.15 -5.30
C PRO A 16 -30.24 9.79 -5.98
N TYR A 17 -29.06 9.57 -6.56
CA TYR A 17 -28.75 8.42 -7.42
C TYR A 17 -27.58 7.56 -6.92
N ILE A 18 -26.89 7.97 -5.85
CA ILE A 18 -25.71 7.29 -5.33
C ILE A 18 -25.73 7.28 -3.80
N ASP A 19 -25.10 6.27 -3.21
CA ASP A 19 -24.99 6.13 -1.74
C ASP A 19 -23.64 6.64 -1.20
N GLY A 20 -22.69 6.93 -2.09
CA GLY A 20 -21.36 7.40 -1.71
C GLY A 20 -20.47 7.70 -2.91
N VAL A 21 -19.24 8.15 -2.62
CA VAL A 21 -18.25 8.51 -3.64
C VAL A 21 -16.91 7.85 -3.38
N LEU A 22 -16.22 7.51 -4.47
CA LEU A 22 -14.84 7.05 -4.46
C LEU A 22 -13.92 8.24 -4.68
N PHE A 23 -13.02 8.52 -3.74
CA PHE A 23 -12.07 9.63 -3.80
C PHE A 23 -10.67 9.15 -4.21
N PRO A 24 -10.25 9.34 -5.48
CA PRO A 24 -8.89 9.05 -5.92
C PRO A 24 -7.94 10.10 -5.35
N TYR A 25 -7.12 9.69 -4.38
CA TYR A 25 -6.19 10.59 -3.71
C TYR A 25 -4.98 10.88 -4.59
N LEU A 26 -4.79 12.15 -4.91
CA LEU A 26 -3.66 12.62 -5.71
C LEU A 26 -2.77 13.61 -4.94
N GLY A 27 -2.64 13.45 -3.62
CA GLY A 27 -1.72 14.26 -2.83
C GLY A 27 -1.89 15.77 -2.91
N GLY A 28 -0.82 16.48 -2.56
CA GLY A 28 -0.68 17.88 -2.86
C GLY A 28 -0.41 18.07 -4.34
N SER A 29 -1.25 18.86 -5.02
CA SER A 29 -1.03 19.26 -6.42
C SER A 29 -0.90 18.10 -7.41
N GLN A 30 -1.77 17.09 -7.27
CA GLN A 30 -1.85 15.95 -8.17
C GLN A 30 -0.60 15.03 -8.16
N SER A 31 0.08 14.94 -7.01
CA SER A 31 1.18 14.01 -6.78
C SER A 31 0.69 12.71 -6.10
N THR A 32 0.88 11.57 -6.76
CA THR A 32 0.64 10.24 -6.16
C THR A 32 1.82 9.75 -5.32
N THR A 33 2.72 10.65 -4.89
CA THR A 33 3.83 10.33 -3.97
C THR A 33 3.83 11.20 -2.72
N ASP A 34 2.87 12.11 -2.58
CA ASP A 34 2.76 13.02 -1.43
C ASP A 34 1.62 12.60 -0.47
N PRO A 35 1.92 12.02 0.71
CA PRO A 35 0.90 11.54 1.63
C PRO A 35 0.39 12.61 2.61
N ARG A 36 0.90 13.85 2.56
CA ARG A 36 0.69 14.84 3.64
C ARG A 36 -0.75 15.36 3.76
N TYR A 37 -1.53 15.31 2.69
CA TYR A 37 -2.84 15.95 2.60
C TYR A 37 -4.00 14.96 2.76
N VAL A 38 -3.74 13.68 3.05
CA VAL A 38 -4.77 12.64 3.19
C VAL A 38 -5.86 13.07 4.16
N GLU A 39 -5.51 13.43 5.38
CA GLU A 39 -6.46 13.79 6.45
C GLU A 39 -7.25 15.06 6.09
N ALA A 40 -6.54 16.14 5.73
CA ALA A 40 -7.17 17.41 5.40
C ALA A 40 -8.14 17.33 4.20
N GLN A 41 -7.79 16.56 3.16
CA GLN A 41 -8.67 16.40 2.00
C GLN A 41 -9.86 15.48 2.29
N MET A 42 -9.69 14.44 3.12
CA MET A 42 -10.82 13.64 3.59
C MET A 42 -11.77 14.45 4.45
N ASP A 43 -11.26 15.25 5.41
CA ASP A 43 -12.07 16.14 6.23
C ASP A 43 -12.86 17.16 5.39
N GLU A 44 -12.21 17.75 4.38
CA GLU A 44 -12.88 18.65 3.43
C GLU A 44 -14.03 17.95 2.70
N LEU A 45 -13.82 16.72 2.22
CA LEU A 45 -14.84 15.95 1.52
C LEU A 45 -15.97 15.53 2.45
N LEU A 46 -15.66 15.05 3.65
CA LEU A 46 -16.67 14.68 4.64
C LEU A 46 -17.57 15.85 5.00
N GLY A 47 -17.03 17.06 5.10
CA GLY A 47 -17.81 18.29 5.31
C GLY A 47 -18.82 18.58 4.19
N LYS A 48 -18.55 18.10 2.96
CA LYS A 48 -19.44 18.25 1.80
C LYS A 48 -20.43 17.09 1.64
N LEU A 49 -20.02 15.87 1.99
CA LEU A 49 -20.76 14.63 1.75
C LEU A 49 -21.76 14.31 2.89
N THR A 50 -21.37 14.55 4.14
CA THR A 50 -22.20 14.24 5.32
C THR A 50 -23.59 14.90 5.27
N PRO A 51 -23.75 16.18 4.90
CA PRO A 51 -25.08 16.82 4.81
C PRO A 51 -26.00 16.21 3.75
N LEU A 52 -25.44 15.45 2.80
CA LEU A 52 -26.14 14.77 1.72
C LEU A 52 -26.34 13.28 2.00
N ASN A 53 -25.93 12.79 3.17
CA ASN A 53 -25.95 11.37 3.52
C ASN A 53 -25.23 10.49 2.48
N LEU A 54 -24.07 10.97 2.00
CA LEU A 54 -23.20 10.25 1.08
C LEU A 54 -21.98 9.72 1.82
N ASP A 55 -21.65 8.46 1.58
CA ASP A 55 -20.43 7.83 2.09
C ASP A 55 -19.18 8.25 1.28
N LEU A 56 -18.00 8.04 1.86
CA LEU A 56 -16.70 8.30 1.25
C LEU A 56 -15.87 7.01 1.27
N ILE A 57 -15.29 6.64 0.15
CA ILE A 57 -14.27 5.58 0.07
C ILE A 57 -12.98 6.21 -0.45
N LEU A 58 -11.90 6.14 0.32
CA LEU A 58 -10.59 6.62 -0.12
C LEU A 58 -10.00 5.62 -1.12
N LEU A 59 -9.55 6.08 -2.28
CA LEU A 59 -8.74 5.29 -3.21
C LEU A 59 -7.29 5.79 -3.16
N ALA A 60 -6.41 4.96 -2.61
CA ALA A 60 -4.97 5.18 -2.58
C ALA A 60 -4.33 4.51 -3.80
N TYR A 61 -3.54 5.25 -4.59
CA TYR A 61 -2.76 4.67 -5.68
C TYR A 61 -1.58 3.89 -5.13
N THR A 62 -1.44 2.63 -5.51
CA THR A 62 -0.35 1.75 -5.06
C THR A 62 0.48 1.20 -6.21
N ASP A 63 0.28 1.72 -7.42
CA ASP A 63 1.11 1.48 -8.59
C ASP A 63 1.06 2.71 -9.51
N ARG A 64 1.85 2.70 -10.58
CA ARG A 64 2.06 3.83 -11.48
C ARG A 64 0.73 4.38 -12.01
N PHE A 65 0.40 5.59 -11.58
CA PHE A 65 -0.57 6.44 -12.24
C PHE A 65 0.04 6.98 -13.55
N LEU A 66 -0.70 6.91 -14.66
CA LEU A 66 -0.19 7.16 -16.03
C LEU A 66 0.60 8.46 -16.20
N ASP A 67 0.30 9.43 -15.34
CA ASP A 67 0.68 10.82 -15.45
C ASP A 67 1.57 11.31 -14.28
N ALA A 68 1.84 10.44 -13.30
CA ALA A 68 2.74 10.77 -12.19
C ALA A 68 4.21 10.69 -12.63
N ALA A 69 5.04 11.60 -12.11
CA ALA A 69 6.46 11.62 -12.40
C ALA A 69 7.17 10.38 -11.85
N LEU A 70 6.74 9.91 -10.68
CA LEU A 70 7.24 8.72 -10.00
C LEU A 70 6.11 7.73 -9.68
N PRO A 71 6.40 6.41 -9.68
CA PRO A 71 5.49 5.45 -9.10
C PRO A 71 5.37 5.66 -7.58
N PRO A 72 4.21 5.32 -6.96
CA PRO A 72 4.09 5.23 -5.51
C PRO A 72 5.18 4.35 -4.89
N SER A 73 5.82 4.83 -3.81
CA SER A 73 6.78 4.05 -3.04
C SER A 73 6.08 3.28 -1.90
N PRO A 74 6.68 2.21 -1.35
CA PRO A 74 6.17 1.54 -0.17
C PRO A 74 5.92 2.50 1.00
N GLU A 75 6.80 3.48 1.21
CA GLU A 75 6.68 4.48 2.29
C GLU A 75 5.49 5.41 2.07
N TYR A 76 5.25 5.84 0.83
CA TYR A 76 4.05 6.61 0.50
C TYR A 76 2.79 5.81 0.79
N VAL A 77 2.72 4.56 0.33
CA VAL A 77 1.54 3.70 0.54
C VAL A 77 1.32 3.47 2.03
N ALA A 78 2.39 3.19 2.79
CA ALA A 78 2.31 2.99 4.24
C ALA A 78 1.75 4.23 4.93
N GLU A 79 2.23 5.42 4.56
CA GLU A 79 1.81 6.66 5.19
C GLU A 79 0.38 7.06 4.82
N VAL A 80 -0.05 6.83 3.57
CA VAL A 80 -1.44 7.06 3.16
C VAL A 80 -2.39 6.14 3.94
N LEU A 81 -2.08 4.84 3.98
CA LEU A 81 -2.91 3.87 4.70
C LEU A 81 -2.92 4.16 6.20
N ARG A 82 -1.79 4.53 6.80
CA ARG A 82 -1.69 4.86 8.23
C ARG A 82 -2.56 6.07 8.61
N ARG A 83 -2.62 7.07 7.73
CA ARG A 83 -3.46 8.27 7.93
C ARG A 83 -4.94 8.01 7.68
N ALA A 84 -5.26 7.11 6.75
CA ALA A 84 -6.64 6.78 6.39
C ALA A 84 -7.29 5.76 7.34
N ALA A 85 -6.51 4.82 7.87
CA ALA A 85 -7.03 3.73 8.70
C ALA A 85 -7.89 4.19 9.88
N PRO A 86 -7.55 5.25 10.64
CA PRO A 86 -8.42 5.74 11.72
C PRO A 86 -9.81 6.19 11.25
N TYR A 87 -9.93 6.76 10.05
CA TYR A 87 -11.22 7.19 9.50
C TYR A 87 -12.12 6.02 9.11
N ALA A 88 -11.52 4.94 8.59
CA ALA A 88 -12.28 3.73 8.25
C ALA A 88 -12.68 2.98 9.53
N ALA A 89 -11.74 2.84 10.47
CA ALA A 89 -11.95 2.11 11.72
C ALA A 89 -13.04 2.73 12.61
N ASP A 90 -13.22 4.05 12.60
CA ASP A 90 -14.29 4.74 13.34
C ASP A 90 -15.57 4.99 12.53
N GLY A 91 -15.63 4.50 11.28
CA GLY A 91 -16.80 4.59 10.42
C GLY A 91 -17.07 5.97 9.83
N ARG A 92 -16.11 6.91 9.88
CA ARG A 92 -16.22 8.20 9.18
C ARG A 92 -16.18 8.04 7.66
N ILE A 93 -15.53 7.00 7.15
CA ILE A 93 -15.50 6.63 5.73
C ILE A 93 -15.85 5.14 5.59
N GLY A 94 -16.51 4.77 4.49
CA GLY A 94 -16.87 3.38 4.18
C GLY A 94 -15.68 2.45 3.91
N GLY A 95 -14.49 3.00 3.67
CA GLY A 95 -13.26 2.20 3.61
C GLY A 95 -12.13 2.83 2.81
N VAL A 96 -11.09 2.02 2.58
CA VAL A 96 -9.90 2.37 1.79
C VAL A 96 -9.67 1.31 0.72
N VAL A 97 -9.44 1.74 -0.51
CA VAL A 97 -9.12 0.91 -1.68
C VAL A 97 -7.66 1.17 -2.07
N ALA A 98 -6.85 0.10 -2.09
CA ALA A 98 -5.51 0.11 -2.67
C ALA A 98 -5.59 -0.14 -4.19
N TYR A 99 -5.66 0.94 -4.97
CA TYR A 99 -5.82 0.84 -6.43
C TYR A 99 -4.50 0.61 -7.13
N GLY A 100 -4.50 -0.41 -8.00
CA GLY A 100 -3.28 -0.88 -8.66
C GLY A 100 -2.45 -1.78 -7.77
N ALA A 101 -3.01 -2.33 -6.68
CA ALA A 101 -2.30 -3.26 -5.82
C ALA A 101 -1.64 -4.38 -6.66
N PRO A 102 -0.32 -4.57 -6.56
CA PRO A 102 0.39 -5.50 -7.42
C PRO A 102 0.14 -6.95 -6.96
N VAL A 103 -0.97 -7.54 -7.37
CA VAL A 103 -1.42 -8.89 -6.96
C VAL A 103 -0.66 -10.06 -7.63
N ASN A 104 0.29 -9.79 -8.52
CA ASN A 104 1.15 -10.79 -9.17
C ASN A 104 2.63 -10.36 -9.06
N TYR A 105 3.03 -9.86 -7.88
CA TYR A 105 4.37 -9.30 -7.66
C TYR A 105 5.49 -10.31 -7.87
N ASP A 106 5.21 -11.61 -7.68
CA ASP A 106 6.14 -12.73 -7.92
C ASP A 106 6.43 -12.94 -9.42
N ARG A 107 5.48 -12.58 -10.29
CA ARG A 107 5.56 -12.76 -11.76
C ARG A 107 5.84 -11.48 -12.52
N ARG A 108 5.89 -10.33 -11.84
CA ARG A 108 6.12 -9.01 -12.43
C ARG A 108 7.35 -8.37 -11.79
N PRO A 109 8.57 -8.67 -12.27
CA PRO A 109 9.76 -7.96 -11.80
C PRO A 109 9.58 -6.48 -12.06
N THR A 110 10.03 -5.65 -11.11
CA THR A 110 10.06 -4.20 -11.29
C THR A 110 10.85 -3.88 -12.55
N ILE A 111 10.27 -3.05 -13.43
CA ILE A 111 10.91 -2.74 -14.72
C ILE A 111 12.22 -2.01 -14.43
N ALA A 112 13.35 -2.55 -14.88
CA ALA A 112 14.67 -1.99 -14.60
C ALA A 112 14.84 -0.54 -15.10
N SER A 113 14.09 -0.15 -16.15
CA SER A 113 14.06 1.25 -16.63
C SER A 113 13.41 2.23 -15.65
N ASN A 114 12.79 1.74 -14.56
CA ASN A 114 12.33 2.58 -13.46
C ASN A 114 13.45 2.89 -12.46
N ASN A 115 14.63 2.27 -12.56
CA ASN A 115 15.79 2.72 -11.80
C ASN A 115 16.31 4.00 -12.44
N LEU A 116 15.91 5.13 -11.86
CA LEU A 116 16.26 6.47 -12.33
C LEU A 116 17.57 6.98 -11.70
N ALA A 117 18.19 6.24 -10.77
CA ALA A 117 19.44 6.63 -10.15
C ALA A 117 20.60 6.72 -11.17
N GLN A 118 21.55 7.61 -10.91
CA GLN A 118 22.78 7.72 -11.70
C GLN A 118 23.76 6.61 -11.33
N THR A 119 23.82 6.30 -10.03
CA THR A 119 24.61 5.22 -9.44
C THR A 119 23.79 4.49 -8.39
N GLY A 120 23.93 3.17 -8.31
CA GLY A 120 23.22 2.37 -7.32
C GLY A 120 21.72 2.32 -7.59
N ASN A 121 20.93 2.49 -6.54
CA ASN A 121 19.46 2.37 -6.58
C ASN A 121 18.76 3.59 -6.00
N GLY A 122 19.47 4.47 -5.29
CA GLY A 122 18.91 5.66 -4.66
C GLY A 122 19.18 6.93 -5.45
N ARG A 123 18.26 7.89 -5.36
CA ARG A 123 18.51 9.29 -5.71
C ARG A 123 17.64 10.21 -4.89
N LEU A 124 18.02 11.48 -4.79
CA LEU A 124 17.11 12.52 -4.35
C LEU A 124 16.21 12.91 -5.53
N SER A 125 14.92 13.06 -5.26
CA SER A 125 13.93 13.58 -6.22
C SER A 125 13.19 14.78 -5.62
N PHE A 126 12.99 15.80 -6.45
CA PHE A 126 12.02 16.86 -6.23
C PHE A 126 10.97 16.80 -7.34
N ALA A 127 9.79 16.29 -7.01
CA ALA A 127 8.71 16.08 -7.96
C ALA A 127 7.61 17.13 -7.83
N GLN A 128 7.08 17.59 -8.96
CA GLN A 128 5.89 18.42 -9.08
C GLN A 128 4.89 17.71 -10.01
N GLY A 129 3.66 17.53 -9.53
CA GLY A 129 2.60 16.83 -10.26
C GLY A 129 2.08 17.57 -11.50
N ASN A 130 1.28 16.86 -12.31
CA ASN A 130 0.58 17.47 -13.44
C ASN A 130 -0.38 18.57 -12.95
N TYR A 131 -0.51 19.62 -13.75
CA TYR A 131 -1.33 20.80 -13.45
C TYR A 131 -1.03 21.52 -12.13
N ALA A 132 0.10 21.22 -11.49
CA ALA A 132 0.55 21.91 -10.30
C ALA A 132 1.13 23.29 -10.63
N HIS A 133 1.01 24.21 -9.67
CA HIS A 133 1.53 25.57 -9.73
C HIS A 133 2.41 25.83 -8.52
N ALA A 134 3.74 25.87 -8.69
CA ALA A 134 4.62 26.33 -7.64
C ALA A 134 4.50 27.86 -7.53
N ALA A 135 4.25 28.36 -6.33
CA ALA A 135 4.26 29.80 -6.07
C ALA A 135 5.70 30.35 -6.15
N GLU A 136 5.83 31.62 -6.53
CA GLU A 136 7.10 32.34 -6.44
C GLU A 136 7.65 32.32 -5.01
N GLY A 137 8.95 32.07 -4.86
CA GLY A 137 9.63 31.93 -3.58
C GLY A 137 9.41 30.57 -2.89
N SER A 138 8.57 29.69 -3.43
CA SER A 138 8.34 28.37 -2.85
C SER A 138 9.46 27.39 -3.20
N PHE A 139 9.69 26.40 -2.34
CA PHE A 139 10.75 25.41 -2.54
C PHE A 139 10.51 24.09 -1.80
N SER A 140 11.27 23.09 -2.21
CA SER A 140 11.58 21.90 -1.41
C SER A 140 13.11 21.78 -1.27
N GLU A 141 13.57 21.48 -0.07
CA GLU A 141 14.98 21.44 0.32
C GLU A 141 15.24 20.15 1.09
N VAL A 142 16.38 19.53 0.83
CA VAL A 142 16.94 18.49 1.69
C VAL A 142 18.29 18.98 2.23
N TYR A 143 18.59 18.67 3.49
CA TYR A 143 19.82 19.14 4.13
C TYR A 143 20.37 18.13 5.13
N GLN A 144 21.67 18.24 5.40
CA GLN A 144 22.35 17.56 6.50
C GLN A 144 23.49 18.42 7.05
N GLN A 145 23.97 18.10 8.24
CA GLN A 145 25.25 18.61 8.73
C GLN A 145 26.39 17.79 8.11
N VAL A 146 27.45 18.44 7.69
CA VAL A 146 28.66 17.83 7.15
C VAL A 146 29.87 18.15 8.01
N ASP A 147 30.76 17.18 8.19
CA ASP A 147 32.05 17.40 8.85
C ASP A 147 33.06 17.94 7.83
N VAL A 148 33.67 19.08 8.16
CA VAL A 148 34.60 19.80 7.30
C VAL A 148 36.00 19.63 7.86
N ASP A 149 36.96 19.25 7.02
CA ASP A 149 38.38 19.23 7.40
C ASP A 149 38.94 20.65 7.33
N PRO A 150 39.20 21.34 8.46
CA PRO A 150 39.70 22.72 8.44
C PRO A 150 41.13 22.82 7.87
N ALA A 151 41.86 21.71 7.76
CA ALA A 151 43.21 21.67 7.21
C ALA A 151 43.26 21.38 5.70
N ALA A 152 42.12 21.08 5.06
CA ALA A 152 42.06 20.81 3.64
C ALA A 152 42.47 22.04 2.80
N ALA A 153 43.26 21.82 1.75
CA ALA A 153 43.73 22.90 0.87
C ALA A 153 42.65 23.47 -0.05
N SER A 154 41.62 22.69 -0.36
CA SER A 154 40.50 23.05 -1.24
C SER A 154 39.25 22.27 -0.86
N TYR A 155 38.07 22.85 -1.11
CA TYR A 155 36.80 22.19 -0.87
C TYR A 155 35.99 22.14 -2.16
N LYS A 156 35.58 20.95 -2.57
CA LYS A 156 34.82 20.74 -3.82
C LYS A 156 33.69 19.76 -3.61
N LEU A 157 32.59 19.99 -4.32
CA LEU A 157 31.49 19.05 -4.47
C LEU A 157 31.29 18.74 -5.96
N SER A 158 31.45 17.49 -6.35
CA SER A 158 30.96 16.99 -7.63
C SER A 158 29.66 16.25 -7.40
N LEU A 159 28.68 16.40 -8.30
CA LEU A 159 27.40 15.71 -8.24
C LEU A 159 26.82 15.54 -9.65
N SER A 160 25.78 14.72 -9.78
CA SER A 160 24.99 14.61 -11.00
C SER A 160 23.59 15.19 -10.76
N THR A 161 23.03 15.89 -11.74
CA THR A 161 21.62 16.32 -11.72
C THR A 161 20.84 15.77 -12.92
N TYR A 162 19.53 15.64 -12.76
CA TYR A 162 18.64 15.05 -13.74
C TYR A 162 17.36 15.85 -13.82
N ASP A 163 16.87 16.16 -15.00
CA ASP A 163 15.58 16.85 -15.18
C ASP A 163 14.68 16.03 -16.11
N GLN A 164 13.58 15.51 -15.55
CA GLN A 164 12.52 14.83 -16.28
C GLN A 164 11.29 15.72 -16.37
N VAL A 165 10.96 16.15 -17.58
CA VAL A 165 9.80 17.02 -17.84
C VAL A 165 8.82 16.35 -18.78
N SER A 166 7.56 16.39 -18.39
CA SER A 166 6.47 15.80 -19.15
C SER A 166 5.97 16.80 -20.20
N ARG A 167 6.30 16.56 -21.47
CA ARG A 167 5.70 17.13 -22.70
C ARG A 167 5.72 18.67 -22.87
N THR A 168 6.18 19.42 -21.88
CA THR A 168 6.24 20.89 -21.87
C THR A 168 7.69 21.30 -21.67
N PRO A 169 8.29 22.07 -22.60
CA PRO A 169 9.63 22.60 -22.40
C PRO A 169 9.71 23.45 -21.12
N ALA A 170 10.78 23.26 -20.36
CA ALA A 170 11.12 24.15 -19.27
C ALA A 170 11.23 25.58 -19.77
N LYS A 171 10.61 26.52 -19.06
CA LYS A 171 10.81 27.95 -19.31
C LYS A 171 11.97 28.43 -18.45
N SER A 172 13.01 28.96 -19.10
CA SER A 172 14.14 29.56 -18.41
C SER A 172 13.69 30.62 -17.41
N GLY A 173 14.35 30.65 -16.26
CA GLY A 173 14.18 31.61 -15.18
C GLY A 173 13.02 31.30 -14.23
N GLN A 174 12.49 30.07 -14.22
CA GLN A 174 11.37 29.69 -13.35
C GLN A 174 11.78 28.80 -12.19
N LEU A 175 12.46 27.69 -12.46
CA LEU A 175 12.86 26.70 -11.47
C LEU A 175 14.37 26.55 -11.46
N PHE A 176 14.94 26.47 -10.27
CA PHE A 176 16.38 26.38 -10.09
C PHE A 176 16.75 25.27 -9.14
N LYS A 177 17.73 24.48 -9.58
CA LYS A 177 18.52 23.58 -8.75
C LYS A 177 19.52 24.42 -7.98
N GLU A 178 19.57 24.30 -6.66
CA GLU A 178 20.50 25.05 -5.82
C GLU A 178 21.27 24.12 -4.88
N VAL A 179 22.55 24.43 -4.68
CA VAL A 179 23.35 23.93 -3.56
C VAL A 179 23.59 25.09 -2.61
N LEU A 180 23.37 24.84 -1.32
CA LEU A 180 23.56 25.83 -0.26
C LEU A 180 24.54 25.33 0.79
N VAL A 181 25.33 26.26 1.33
CA VAL A 181 26.17 26.06 2.52
C VAL A 181 25.75 27.09 3.57
N ASP A 182 25.31 26.64 4.74
CA ASP A 182 24.78 27.50 5.81
C ASP A 182 23.74 28.52 5.30
N ASP A 183 22.77 28.00 4.54
CA ASP A 183 21.68 28.76 3.91
C ASP A 183 22.11 29.81 2.87
N GLN A 184 23.39 29.84 2.48
CA GLN A 184 23.91 30.67 1.38
C GLN A 184 23.99 29.85 0.09
N VAL A 185 23.41 30.35 -1.01
CA VAL A 185 23.51 29.71 -2.33
C VAL A 185 24.95 29.79 -2.83
N VAL A 186 25.56 28.64 -3.08
CA VAL A 186 26.95 28.49 -3.58
C VAL A 186 27.00 27.96 -5.01
N TRP A 187 25.91 27.35 -5.48
CA TRP A 187 25.73 26.94 -6.86
C TRP A 187 24.26 26.98 -7.23
N ARG A 188 24.00 27.30 -8.49
CA ARG A 188 22.66 27.39 -9.05
C ARG A 188 22.67 27.01 -10.53
N SER A 189 21.70 26.21 -10.95
CA SER A 189 21.47 25.84 -12.35
C SER A 189 19.98 25.93 -12.67
N ASP A 190 19.65 26.50 -13.83
CA ASP A 190 18.27 26.55 -14.30
C ASP A 190 17.87 25.16 -14.77
N VAL A 191 16.67 24.72 -14.41
CA VAL A 191 16.15 23.45 -14.89
C VAL A 191 15.95 23.45 -16.41
N ALA A 192 15.85 24.62 -17.04
CA ALA A 192 15.84 24.75 -18.49
C ALA A 192 17.19 24.52 -19.17
N ASP A 193 18.31 24.55 -18.44
CA ASP A 193 19.65 24.40 -19.02
C ASP A 193 19.96 22.95 -19.42
N GLU A 194 19.36 21.97 -18.74
CA GLU A 194 19.70 20.56 -18.85
C GLU A 194 18.46 19.73 -19.22
N PHE A 195 17.96 19.93 -20.44
CA PHE A 195 16.80 19.18 -20.95
C PHE A 195 17.24 17.84 -21.56
N GLY A 196 16.58 16.72 -21.20
CA GLY A 196 16.71 15.50 -22.01
C GLY A 196 16.69 14.15 -21.33
N TRP A 197 16.19 14.00 -20.10
CA TRP A 197 16.13 12.69 -19.42
C TRP A 197 17.52 12.05 -19.25
N THR A 198 18.56 12.87 -19.12
CA THR A 198 19.95 12.42 -18.94
C THR A 198 20.57 13.08 -17.72
N TRP A 199 21.42 12.33 -17.03
CA TRP A 199 22.23 12.86 -15.93
C TRP A 199 23.33 13.78 -16.45
N ALA A 200 23.40 15.00 -15.91
CA ALA A 200 24.42 16.00 -16.20
C ALA A 200 25.32 16.23 -14.97
N PRO A 201 26.66 16.25 -15.15
CA PRO A 201 27.58 16.47 -14.05
C PRO A 201 27.70 17.96 -13.69
N ALA A 202 27.86 18.25 -12.39
CA ALA A 202 28.22 19.56 -11.87
C ALA A 202 29.47 19.45 -10.96
N GLU A 203 30.40 20.40 -11.07
CA GLU A 203 31.53 20.58 -10.15
C GLU A 203 31.45 21.96 -9.52
N ILE A 204 31.47 22.01 -8.19
CA ILE A 204 31.20 23.21 -7.40
C ILE A 204 32.40 23.45 -6.48
N ASP A 205 33.00 24.64 -6.58
CA ASP A 205 34.04 25.09 -5.65
C ASP A 205 33.37 25.67 -4.39
N LEU A 206 33.58 25.00 -3.26
CA LEU A 206 33.04 25.38 -1.96
C LEU A 206 34.10 26.02 -1.06
N THR A 207 35.28 26.33 -1.60
CA THR A 207 36.44 26.72 -0.81
C THR A 207 36.18 27.97 0.03
N ASN A 208 35.54 28.99 -0.53
CA ASN A 208 35.23 30.21 0.22
C ASN A 208 34.14 29.98 1.28
N ALA A 209 33.21 29.06 1.03
CA ALA A 209 32.08 28.80 1.91
C ALA A 209 32.46 27.90 3.11
N LEU A 210 33.47 27.03 2.96
CA LEU A 210 33.85 26.04 3.97
C LEU A 210 35.19 26.32 4.68
N ARG A 211 36.03 27.21 4.14
CA ARG A 211 37.34 27.52 4.74
C ARG A 211 37.22 27.95 6.20
N GLY A 212 38.00 27.29 7.06
CA GLY A 212 38.08 27.58 8.49
C GLY A 212 36.92 27.03 9.32
N LYS A 213 35.98 26.30 8.70
CA LYS A 213 34.89 25.62 9.41
C LYS A 213 35.30 24.18 9.75
N SER A 214 34.75 23.67 10.84
CA SER A 214 34.81 22.24 11.21
C SER A 214 33.51 21.51 10.88
N THR A 215 32.40 22.24 10.74
CA THR A 215 31.08 21.72 10.40
C THR A 215 30.33 22.75 9.54
N ALA A 216 29.43 22.30 8.68
CA ALA A 216 28.54 23.17 7.93
C ALA A 216 27.22 22.48 7.60
N LYS A 217 26.14 23.25 7.38
CA LYS A 217 24.90 22.73 6.80
C LYS A 217 25.05 22.68 5.28
N LEU A 218 25.00 21.49 4.68
CA LEU A 218 24.88 21.31 3.23
C LEU A 218 23.41 21.14 2.87
N SER A 219 22.92 21.82 1.84
CA SER A 219 21.54 21.66 1.36
C SER A 219 21.47 21.55 -0.17
N LEU A 220 20.55 20.73 -0.65
CA LEU A 220 20.14 20.63 -2.05
C LEU A 220 18.68 21.08 -2.14
N LYS A 221 18.34 21.89 -3.14
CA LYS A 221 17.04 22.55 -3.19
C LYS A 221 16.53 22.67 -4.62
N LEU A 222 15.22 22.51 -4.78
CA LEU A 222 14.48 22.98 -5.95
C LEU A 222 13.67 24.22 -5.55
N TYR A 223 14.01 25.36 -6.17
CA TYR A 223 13.46 26.68 -5.84
C TYR A 223 12.70 27.28 -7.02
N ALA A 224 11.49 27.78 -6.76
CA ALA A 224 10.67 28.49 -7.74
C ALA A 224 10.94 30.01 -7.67
N GLU A 225 11.85 30.49 -8.52
CA GLU A 225 12.15 31.93 -8.67
C GLU A 225 10.97 32.70 -9.24
N LYS A 226 10.13 32.04 -10.05
CA LYS A 226 8.88 32.60 -10.55
C LYS A 226 7.79 31.55 -10.41
N ALA A 227 6.55 32.01 -10.35
CA ALA A 227 5.41 31.11 -10.35
C ALA A 227 5.43 30.21 -11.60
N THR A 228 5.28 28.89 -11.40
CA THR A 228 5.20 27.92 -12.50
C THR A 228 3.75 27.69 -12.92
N GLN A 229 3.53 27.38 -14.20
CA GLN A 229 2.21 27.02 -14.73
C GLN A 229 2.29 25.67 -15.42
N HIS A 230 1.51 24.70 -14.93
CA HIS A 230 1.33 23.38 -15.55
C HIS A 230 2.67 22.74 -15.94
N PHE A 231 3.59 22.67 -14.99
CA PHE A 231 4.95 22.23 -15.26
C PHE A 231 5.30 20.96 -14.47
N PRO A 232 4.83 19.78 -14.95
CA PRO A 232 5.17 18.51 -14.33
C PRO A 232 6.66 18.24 -14.50
N ILE A 233 7.33 18.05 -13.38
CA ILE A 233 8.76 17.84 -13.38
C ILE A 233 9.18 16.91 -12.26
N ASP A 234 10.22 16.13 -12.52
CA ASP A 234 11.03 15.47 -11.51
C ASP A 234 12.49 15.88 -11.68
N VAL A 235 13.05 16.50 -10.65
CA VAL A 235 14.45 16.93 -10.58
C VAL A 235 15.22 15.98 -9.67
N GLY A 236 16.24 15.32 -10.21
CA GLY A 236 17.10 14.39 -9.51
C GLY A 236 18.44 14.98 -9.09
N PHE A 237 18.95 14.56 -7.94
CA PHE A 237 20.37 14.69 -7.56
C PHE A 237 20.92 13.32 -7.16
N ASP A 238 22.16 13.03 -7.55
CA ASP A 238 22.83 11.78 -7.19
C ASP A 238 24.36 11.91 -7.25
N SER A 239 25.07 10.90 -6.74
CA SER A 239 26.52 10.70 -6.91
C SER A 239 27.38 11.83 -6.33
N LEU A 240 27.04 12.29 -5.13
CA LEU A 240 27.77 13.35 -4.46
C LEU A 240 29.19 12.88 -4.09
N LYS A 241 30.19 13.65 -4.50
CA LYS A 241 31.61 13.41 -4.19
C LYS A 241 32.19 14.68 -3.59
N ALA A 242 32.50 14.60 -2.30
CA ALA A 242 33.08 15.71 -1.55
C ALA A 242 34.61 15.60 -1.47
N THR A 243 35.29 16.74 -1.58
CA THR A 243 36.72 16.90 -1.28
C THR A 243 36.85 17.92 -0.15
N GLY A 244 37.61 17.59 0.91
CA GLY A 244 37.83 18.45 2.07
C GLY A 244 36.69 18.44 3.12
N PHE A 245 35.64 17.67 2.91
CA PHE A 245 34.55 17.45 3.86
C PHE A 245 33.88 16.10 3.58
N THR A 246 33.02 15.63 4.48
CA THR A 246 32.31 14.35 4.33
C THR A 246 30.81 14.55 4.16
N VAL A 247 30.20 13.74 3.30
CA VAL A 247 28.74 13.71 3.09
C VAL A 247 28.26 12.32 3.44
N SER A 248 27.31 12.21 4.36
CA SER A 248 26.69 10.93 4.68
C SER A 248 25.60 10.61 3.66
N ASN A 249 25.49 9.34 3.29
CA ASN A 249 24.54 8.86 2.26
C ASN A 249 24.61 9.66 0.93
N PRO A 250 25.79 9.74 0.27
CA PRO A 250 25.99 10.59 -0.90
C PRO A 250 25.29 10.10 -2.18
N GLY A 251 24.85 8.84 -2.21
CA GLY A 251 24.06 8.24 -3.30
C GLY A 251 22.60 7.98 -2.92
N PHE A 252 22.13 8.53 -1.79
CA PHE A 252 20.73 8.41 -1.36
C PHE A 252 20.20 6.95 -1.25
N GLU A 253 21.08 6.00 -0.93
CA GLU A 253 20.75 4.58 -0.82
C GLU A 253 20.00 4.23 0.47
N ASP A 254 20.16 5.05 1.51
CA ASP A 254 19.36 4.96 2.73
C ASP A 254 18.15 5.91 2.67
N ASN A 255 16.96 5.33 2.54
CA ASN A 255 15.68 6.04 2.56
C ASN A 255 14.88 5.80 3.85
N ASN A 256 15.42 5.05 4.81
CA ASN A 256 14.71 4.71 6.04
C ASN A 256 14.48 5.99 6.89
N PRO A 257 13.22 6.37 7.19
CA PRO A 257 12.91 7.55 7.97
C PRO A 257 13.61 7.63 9.34
N ASP A 258 13.92 6.49 9.96
CA ASP A 258 14.50 6.40 11.31
C ASP A 258 16.02 6.57 11.32
N THR A 259 16.70 6.24 10.20
CA THR A 259 18.17 6.28 10.11
C THR A 259 18.69 7.31 9.12
N ARG A 260 17.82 7.86 8.25
CA ARG A 260 18.25 8.80 7.21
C ARG A 260 18.86 10.07 7.82
N VAL A 261 20.04 10.41 7.34
CA VAL A 261 20.79 11.63 7.68
C VAL A 261 20.24 12.88 7.01
N TRP A 262 19.59 12.71 5.86
CA TRP A 262 19.00 13.78 5.07
C TRP A 262 17.64 14.19 5.65
N GLN A 263 17.52 15.46 6.03
CA GLN A 263 16.30 16.06 6.55
C GLN A 263 15.62 16.91 5.49
N PHE A 264 14.29 16.91 5.47
CA PHE A 264 13.51 17.64 4.49
C PHE A 264 12.93 18.91 5.11
N LYS A 265 13.03 20.03 4.37
CA LYS A 265 12.38 21.30 4.67
C LYS A 265 11.64 21.75 3.42
N GLN A 266 10.36 22.06 3.56
CA GLN A 266 9.53 22.40 2.42
C GLN A 266 8.63 23.59 2.72
N LEU A 267 8.60 24.55 1.80
CA LEU A 267 7.66 25.69 1.81
C LEU A 267 6.63 25.59 0.68
N SER A 268 6.94 24.83 -0.38
CA SER A 268 6.01 24.59 -1.47
C SER A 268 4.91 23.62 -1.07
N GLN A 269 3.68 23.86 -1.54
CA GLN A 269 2.60 22.86 -1.47
C GLN A 269 2.63 21.88 -2.66
N THR A 270 3.47 22.14 -3.65
CA THR A 270 3.39 21.51 -4.98
C THR A 270 4.67 20.79 -5.40
N ILE A 271 5.82 21.25 -4.91
CA ILE A 271 7.12 20.61 -5.10
C ILE A 271 7.36 19.71 -3.89
N TYR A 272 7.36 18.39 -4.07
CA TYR A 272 7.59 17.42 -3.01
C TYR A 272 8.99 16.83 -3.11
N GLY A 273 9.74 16.85 -2.01
CA GLY A 273 11.05 16.22 -1.93
C GLY A 273 10.98 14.82 -1.35
N SER A 274 11.65 13.85 -1.98
CA SER A 274 11.74 12.46 -1.50
C SER A 274 13.08 11.82 -1.88
N ILE A 275 13.48 10.79 -1.15
CA ILE A 275 14.49 9.84 -1.63
C ILE A 275 13.76 8.78 -2.44
N ASP A 276 14.00 8.77 -3.75
CA ASP A 276 13.48 7.78 -4.69
C ASP A 276 14.48 6.61 -4.73
N ARG A 277 14.07 5.45 -4.21
CA ARG A 277 14.91 4.26 -4.13
C ARG A 277 14.25 3.14 -4.92
N TRP A 278 14.92 2.72 -5.98
CA TRP A 278 14.50 1.58 -6.77
C TRP A 278 14.72 0.27 -5.99
N SER A 279 13.77 -0.64 -6.11
CA SER A 279 13.84 -1.99 -5.58
C SER A 279 13.40 -2.95 -6.68
N GLU A 280 14.16 -4.03 -6.90
CA GLU A 280 13.71 -5.11 -7.79
C GLU A 280 12.38 -5.73 -7.30
N HIS A 281 12.13 -5.62 -5.99
CA HIS A 281 10.95 -6.09 -5.30
C HIS A 281 9.90 -5.00 -5.04
N GLN A 282 9.97 -3.81 -5.65
CA GLN A 282 9.06 -2.70 -5.33
C GLN A 282 7.58 -3.09 -5.33
N ALA A 283 7.15 -3.88 -6.32
CA ALA A 283 5.78 -4.41 -6.37
C ALA A 283 5.45 -5.24 -5.12
N LYS A 284 6.34 -6.15 -4.71
CA LYS A 284 6.19 -6.94 -3.49
C LYS A 284 6.24 -6.06 -2.24
N ASP A 285 7.16 -5.11 -2.16
CA ASP A 285 7.32 -4.22 -1.02
C ASP A 285 6.04 -3.39 -0.79
N VAL A 286 5.44 -2.87 -1.87
CA VAL A 286 4.15 -2.19 -1.82
C VAL A 286 3.03 -3.15 -1.41
N TYR A 287 2.97 -4.36 -1.98
CA TYR A 287 1.99 -5.36 -1.59
C TYR A 287 2.08 -5.69 -0.08
N ASP A 288 3.29 -5.90 0.43
CA ASP A 288 3.53 -6.24 1.83
C ASP A 288 3.07 -5.10 2.77
N VAL A 289 3.26 -3.83 2.37
CA VAL A 289 2.73 -2.68 3.10
C VAL A 289 1.20 -2.65 3.13
N ILE A 290 0.55 -2.95 2.00
CA ILE A 290 -0.92 -3.03 1.92
C ILE A 290 -1.42 -4.18 2.81
N ALA A 291 -0.84 -5.36 2.64
CA ALA A 291 -1.14 -6.56 3.42
C ALA A 291 -0.98 -6.32 4.93
N ALA A 292 0.05 -5.60 5.34
CA ALA A 292 0.24 -5.29 6.75
C ALA A 292 -0.85 -4.39 7.32
N HIS A 293 -1.30 -3.39 6.56
CA HIS A 293 -2.38 -2.50 6.98
C HIS A 293 -3.74 -3.19 7.07
N PHE A 294 -4.08 -4.06 6.11
CA PHE A 294 -5.40 -4.71 6.07
C PHE A 294 -5.45 -6.04 6.83
N GLY A 295 -4.33 -6.76 6.93
CA GLY A 295 -4.24 -8.06 7.61
C GLY A 295 -3.91 -7.99 9.09
N GLY A 296 -3.76 -6.79 9.67
CA GLY A 296 -3.45 -6.59 11.08
C GLY A 296 -2.03 -7.06 11.49
N LEU A 297 -1.14 -7.25 10.52
CA LEU A 297 0.27 -7.51 10.79
C LEU A 297 0.98 -6.21 11.21
N PRO A 298 2.06 -6.30 12.00
CA PRO A 298 2.98 -5.17 12.13
C PRO A 298 3.44 -4.73 10.74
N VAL A 299 3.39 -3.42 10.44
CA VAL A 299 3.97 -2.86 9.21
C VAL A 299 5.40 -3.39 9.08
N PRO A 300 5.76 -4.13 8.01
CA PRO A 300 7.11 -4.60 7.78
C PRO A 300 8.01 -3.38 7.87
N GLY A 301 9.03 -3.45 8.74
CA GLY A 301 10.01 -2.39 8.83
C GLY A 301 10.52 -2.09 7.42
N ILE A 302 10.25 -0.88 6.95
CA ILE A 302 10.77 -0.32 5.69
C ILE A 302 12.27 -0.69 5.61
N PRO A 303 12.73 -1.26 4.49
CA PRO A 303 13.79 -2.26 4.49
C PRO A 303 15.16 -1.77 4.99
N SER A 304 15.59 -2.33 6.12
CA SER A 304 17.01 -2.63 6.33
C SER A 304 17.39 -3.83 5.45
N THR A 305 18.49 -3.71 4.72
CA THR A 305 19.09 -4.60 3.71
C THR A 305 19.02 -6.12 3.91
N PRO A 306 19.22 -6.90 2.81
CA PRO A 306 18.77 -8.29 2.68
C PRO A 306 19.70 -9.30 3.36
N SER A 307 19.14 -10.50 3.63
CA SER A 307 19.77 -11.79 3.98
C SER A 307 19.58 -12.36 5.40
N ALA A 308 18.77 -11.77 6.26
CA ALA A 308 18.32 -12.48 7.46
C ALA A 308 17.07 -13.33 7.13
N PRO A 309 17.05 -14.64 7.45
CA PRO A 309 15.79 -15.38 7.45
C PRO A 309 14.80 -14.62 8.32
N ILE A 310 13.54 -14.51 7.86
CA ILE A 310 12.42 -13.92 8.60
C ILE A 310 12.61 -14.25 10.08
N PRO A 311 12.84 -13.25 10.97
CA PRO A 311 12.92 -13.51 12.39
C PRO A 311 11.61 -14.19 12.73
N ALA A 312 11.67 -15.44 13.19
CA ALA A 312 10.51 -16.13 13.73
C ALA A 312 9.79 -15.14 14.63
N LEU A 313 8.51 -14.89 14.35
CA LEU A 313 7.63 -14.06 15.18
C LEU A 313 7.99 -14.31 16.64
N PRO A 314 8.14 -13.26 17.48
CA PRO A 314 8.59 -13.43 18.86
C PRO A 314 7.77 -14.55 19.48
N ARG A 315 8.44 -15.66 19.83
CA ARG A 315 7.83 -16.86 20.41
C ARG A 315 7.37 -16.55 21.83
N THR A 316 6.46 -15.59 21.99
CA THR A 316 5.73 -15.36 23.23
C THR A 316 5.03 -16.67 23.52
N GLY A 317 5.38 -17.37 24.59
CA GLY A 317 5.05 -18.79 24.80
C GLY A 317 3.57 -19.20 24.80
N ALA A 318 2.64 -18.30 24.45
CA ALA A 318 1.24 -18.61 24.16
C ALA A 318 1.06 -18.88 22.65
N PRO A 319 0.55 -20.06 22.25
CA PRO A 319 0.26 -20.36 20.84
C PRO A 319 -0.76 -19.36 20.30
N TYR A 320 -0.52 -18.85 19.08
CA TYR A 320 -1.51 -18.03 18.38
C TYR A 320 -2.85 -18.77 18.28
N ARG A 321 -3.92 -18.09 18.71
CA ARG A 321 -5.31 -18.47 18.47
C ARG A 321 -6.05 -17.23 17.99
N PRO A 322 -6.68 -17.24 16.81
CA PRO A 322 -7.41 -16.06 16.35
C PRO A 322 -8.52 -15.70 17.38
N GLY A 323 -8.67 -14.40 17.65
CA GLY A 323 -9.54 -13.87 18.71
C GLY A 323 -8.94 -13.85 20.13
N ALA A 324 -7.74 -14.39 20.35
CA ALA A 324 -7.07 -14.29 21.65
C ALA A 324 -6.56 -12.86 21.95
N ALA A 325 -6.24 -12.56 23.21
CA ALA A 325 -5.80 -11.22 23.64
C ALA A 325 -4.54 -10.71 22.92
N ASN A 326 -3.74 -11.63 22.38
CA ASN A 326 -2.51 -11.44 21.61
C ASN A 326 -2.70 -11.61 20.09
N ALA A 327 -3.91 -11.88 19.61
CA ALA A 327 -4.24 -11.94 18.18
C ALA A 327 -4.84 -10.61 17.70
N VAL A 328 -4.86 -10.40 16.37
CA VAL A 328 -5.55 -9.27 15.74
C VAL A 328 -7.01 -9.30 16.20
N ARG A 329 -7.45 -8.28 16.94
CA ARG A 329 -8.72 -8.30 17.69
C ARG A 329 -9.97 -8.18 16.82
N ASN A 330 -9.83 -7.67 15.60
CA ASN A 330 -10.86 -7.74 14.59
C ASN A 330 -10.18 -7.97 13.24
N SER A 331 -10.24 -9.20 12.75
CA SER A 331 -9.73 -9.57 11.44
C SER A 331 -10.86 -9.85 10.45
N ALA A 332 -12.13 -9.50 10.78
CA ALA A 332 -13.25 -9.53 9.85
C ALA A 332 -13.03 -8.55 8.69
N MET A 333 -13.66 -8.82 7.54
CA MET A 333 -13.64 -7.89 6.42
C MET A 333 -14.60 -6.74 6.68
N TYR A 334 -15.81 -7.08 7.14
CA TYR A 334 -16.85 -6.16 7.52
C TYR A 334 -17.33 -6.46 8.93
N GLY A 335 -17.77 -5.43 9.65
CA GLY A 335 -18.33 -5.59 10.97
C GLY A 335 -17.33 -6.16 11.99
N LYS A 336 -17.80 -7.08 12.84
CA LYS A 336 -17.09 -7.67 13.97
C LYS A 336 -16.92 -9.18 13.84
N GLY A 337 -17.68 -9.85 12.97
CA GLY A 337 -17.76 -11.30 12.87
C GLY A 337 -17.02 -11.86 11.65
N ARG A 338 -16.37 -13.01 11.79
CA ARG A 338 -15.95 -13.84 10.64
C ARG A 338 -15.93 -15.31 10.99
N LEU A 339 -16.05 -16.17 9.98
CA LEU A 339 -15.64 -17.57 10.10
C LEU A 339 -14.12 -17.65 10.04
N SER A 340 -13.50 -18.45 10.91
CA SER A 340 -12.07 -18.76 10.92
C SER A 340 -11.91 -20.28 10.94
N LEU A 341 -11.13 -20.79 9.99
CA LEU A 341 -10.72 -22.18 9.91
C LEU A 341 -9.19 -22.21 10.05
N PHE A 342 -8.64 -22.82 11.09
CA PHE A 342 -7.24 -22.62 11.43
C PHE A 342 -6.54 -23.86 11.98
N VAL A 343 -5.21 -23.87 11.82
CA VAL A 343 -4.26 -24.78 12.47
C VAL A 343 -3.52 -23.95 13.52
N PRO A 344 -3.66 -24.24 14.83
CA PRO A 344 -2.92 -23.52 15.85
C PRO A 344 -1.41 -23.72 15.69
N GLU A 345 -0.60 -22.75 16.13
CA GLU A 345 0.86 -22.93 16.19
C GLU A 345 1.24 -24.20 16.97
N ARG A 346 2.35 -24.85 16.57
CA ARG A 346 2.89 -26.07 17.21
C ARG A 346 1.95 -27.26 17.16
N THR A 347 1.07 -27.27 16.17
CA THR A 347 0.12 -28.36 15.97
C THR A 347 0.57 -29.18 14.79
N ALA A 348 0.80 -30.46 15.04
CA ALA A 348 1.02 -31.43 13.99
C ALA A 348 -0.32 -31.89 13.45
N THR A 349 -0.40 -32.03 12.14
CA THR A 349 -1.60 -32.39 11.43
C THR A 349 -1.31 -33.47 10.38
N GLY A 350 -2.37 -34.13 9.93
CA GLY A 350 -2.29 -35.29 9.05
C GLY A 350 -2.78 -34.99 7.65
N THR A 351 -2.30 -35.74 6.67
CA THR A 351 -2.83 -35.68 5.30
C THR A 351 -4.33 -35.99 5.28
N SER A 352 -5.07 -35.31 4.40
CA SER A 352 -6.52 -35.50 4.20
C SER A 352 -7.38 -35.18 5.43
N THR A 353 -6.87 -34.39 6.36
CA THR A 353 -7.65 -33.85 7.48
C THR A 353 -8.29 -32.53 7.06
N CYS A 354 -9.53 -32.27 7.49
CA CYS A 354 -10.19 -31.00 7.20
C CYS A 354 -11.01 -30.56 8.42
N VAL A 355 -11.17 -29.25 8.55
CA VAL A 355 -12.20 -28.60 9.36
C VAL A 355 -13.07 -27.76 8.47
N TRP A 356 -14.34 -27.60 8.82
CA TRP A 356 -15.25 -26.83 7.98
C TRP A 356 -16.42 -26.25 8.77
N ALA A 357 -17.04 -25.25 8.16
CA ALA A 357 -18.36 -24.79 8.53
C ALA A 357 -19.33 -25.03 7.37
N GLU A 358 -20.56 -25.39 7.70
CA GLU A 358 -21.59 -25.66 6.70
C GLU A 358 -22.95 -25.06 7.09
N GLN A 359 -23.71 -24.67 6.07
CA GLN A 359 -25.07 -24.15 6.24
C GLN A 359 -25.95 -24.58 5.06
N TRP A 360 -27.19 -24.99 5.39
CA TRP A 360 -28.22 -25.20 4.38
C TRP A 360 -28.78 -23.85 3.92
N ALA A 361 -28.59 -23.52 2.64
CA ALA A 361 -29.23 -22.39 2.00
C ALA A 361 -30.56 -22.83 1.37
N THR A 362 -31.61 -22.02 1.57
CA THR A 362 -32.88 -22.24 0.87
C THR A 362 -32.77 -21.73 -0.56
N VAL A 363 -33.29 -22.48 -1.53
CA VAL A 363 -33.26 -22.12 -2.95
C VAL A 363 -34.57 -21.41 -3.30
N ASP A 364 -34.51 -20.20 -3.84
CA ASP A 364 -35.69 -19.52 -4.38
C ASP A 364 -36.03 -20.13 -5.76
N PRO A 365 -37.15 -20.87 -5.89
CA PRO A 365 -37.51 -21.51 -7.15
C PRO A 365 -37.82 -20.52 -8.27
N ASN A 366 -38.08 -19.25 -7.95
CA ASN A 366 -38.40 -18.21 -8.93
C ASN A 366 -37.18 -17.39 -9.36
N SER A 367 -36.02 -17.59 -8.72
CA SER A 367 -34.82 -16.85 -9.09
C SER A 367 -34.35 -17.24 -10.50
N PRO A 368 -34.06 -16.27 -11.39
CA PRO A 368 -33.60 -16.55 -12.74
C PRO A 368 -32.18 -17.13 -12.79
N ARG A 369 -31.38 -16.90 -11.75
CA ARG A 369 -30.00 -17.39 -11.59
C ARG A 369 -29.64 -17.62 -10.13
N TYR A 370 -28.58 -18.36 -9.88
CA TYR A 370 -28.09 -18.64 -8.53
C TYR A 370 -26.58 -18.41 -8.47
N GLU A 371 -26.14 -17.56 -7.54
CA GLU A 371 -24.74 -17.16 -7.40
C GLU A 371 -24.34 -17.20 -5.92
N VAL A 372 -23.06 -17.46 -5.67
CA VAL A 372 -22.45 -17.38 -4.33
C VAL A 372 -21.17 -16.56 -4.45
N SER A 373 -21.02 -15.54 -3.61
CA SER A 373 -19.78 -14.79 -3.41
C SER A 373 -19.43 -14.80 -1.93
N TRP A 374 -18.15 -14.68 -1.65
CA TRP A 374 -17.63 -14.55 -0.29
C TRP A 374 -16.33 -13.79 -0.35
N HIS A 375 -15.90 -13.30 0.80
CA HIS A 375 -14.55 -12.85 0.98
C HIS A 375 -13.74 -13.87 1.79
N ASP A 376 -12.47 -14.01 1.44
CA ASP A 376 -11.53 -14.88 2.14
C ASP A 376 -10.21 -14.14 2.47
N PHE A 377 -9.58 -14.57 3.55
CA PHE A 377 -8.33 -14.00 4.07
C PHE A 377 -7.44 -15.12 4.58
N ASP A 378 -6.18 -15.16 4.16
CA ASP A 378 -5.24 -16.19 4.57
C ASP A 378 -4.11 -15.60 5.42
N GLN A 379 -3.93 -16.10 6.64
CA GLN A 379 -2.78 -15.80 7.48
C GLN A 379 -1.98 -17.07 7.76
N TYR A 380 -0.66 -17.02 7.61
CA TYR A 380 0.22 -18.17 7.85
C TYR A 380 1.65 -17.76 8.23
N VAL A 381 2.41 -18.66 8.86
CA VAL A 381 3.75 -18.36 9.43
C VAL A 381 4.93 -18.70 8.49
N GLY A 382 4.68 -19.21 7.27
CA GLY A 382 5.70 -19.37 6.24
C GLY A 382 5.13 -19.86 4.91
N GLY A 383 5.84 -19.80 3.78
CA GLY A 383 5.31 -20.28 2.49
C GLY A 383 5.44 -21.79 2.31
N LEU A 384 4.42 -22.58 2.66
CA LEU A 384 4.33 -24.02 2.36
C LEU A 384 3.29 -24.27 1.26
N PRO A 385 3.63 -24.06 -0.02
CA PRO A 385 2.69 -24.27 -1.11
C PRO A 385 2.29 -25.75 -1.25
N ASP A 386 1.01 -25.95 -1.54
CA ASP A 386 0.25 -27.20 -1.66
C ASP A 386 0.13 -28.01 -0.36
N TYR A 387 0.27 -27.38 0.82
CA TYR A 387 0.08 -28.06 2.10
C TYR A 387 -1.34 -27.92 2.64
N HIS A 388 -1.92 -26.72 2.54
CA HIS A 388 -3.25 -26.44 3.03
C HIS A 388 -4.08 -25.82 1.91
N LEU A 389 -5.27 -26.38 1.72
CA LEU A 389 -6.21 -25.97 0.69
C LEU A 389 -7.44 -25.40 1.37
N LYS A 390 -7.80 -24.17 1.00
CA LYS A 390 -9.11 -23.59 1.27
C LYS A 390 -10.07 -24.05 0.18
N GLN A 391 -11.18 -24.66 0.59
CA GLN A 391 -12.15 -25.25 -0.33
C GLN A 391 -13.56 -24.74 -0.04
N VAL A 392 -14.29 -24.38 -1.09
CA VAL A 392 -15.72 -24.09 -1.00
C VAL A 392 -16.46 -25.08 -1.87
N THR A 393 -17.51 -25.69 -1.31
CA THR A 393 -18.29 -26.71 -1.98
C THR A 393 -19.79 -26.47 -1.80
N ILE A 394 -20.57 -26.92 -2.78
CA ILE A 394 -22.03 -26.91 -2.74
C ILE A 394 -22.55 -28.33 -2.94
N THR A 395 -23.52 -28.75 -2.13
CA THR A 395 -24.11 -30.09 -2.21
C THR A 395 -25.62 -29.98 -2.37
N ASN A 396 -26.20 -30.80 -3.26
CA ASN A 396 -27.64 -30.90 -3.48
C ASN A 396 -28.07 -32.37 -3.53
N SER A 397 -29.30 -32.66 -3.97
CA SER A 397 -29.80 -34.04 -4.10
C SER A 397 -29.04 -34.90 -5.12
N LYS A 398 -28.32 -34.29 -6.06
CA LYS A 398 -27.57 -34.94 -7.15
C LYS A 398 -26.11 -35.22 -6.80
N GLY A 399 -25.58 -34.60 -5.74
CA GLY A 399 -24.22 -34.82 -5.27
C GLY A 399 -23.54 -33.56 -4.75
N LYS A 400 -22.21 -33.59 -4.68
CA LYS A 400 -21.34 -32.51 -4.21
C LYS A 400 -20.53 -31.93 -5.38
N LYS A 401 -20.46 -30.60 -5.47
CA LYS A 401 -19.67 -29.86 -6.45
C LYS A 401 -18.62 -29.00 -5.73
N LEU A 402 -17.37 -29.11 -6.16
CA LEU A 402 -16.29 -28.20 -5.75
C LEU A 402 -16.43 -26.88 -6.50
N LEU A 403 -16.55 -25.77 -5.76
CA LEU A 403 -16.62 -24.42 -6.32
C LEU A 403 -15.23 -23.83 -6.45
N THR A 404 -14.44 -23.90 -5.39
CA THR A 404 -13.03 -23.50 -5.39
C THR A 404 -12.18 -24.46 -4.57
N SER A 405 -10.91 -24.56 -4.94
CA SER A 405 -9.85 -25.20 -4.15
C SER A 405 -8.57 -24.43 -4.43
N MET A 406 -8.15 -23.62 -3.47
CA MET A 406 -6.98 -22.77 -3.58
C MET A 406 -6.00 -23.11 -2.48
N ASP A 407 -4.71 -22.99 -2.77
CA ASP A 407 -3.70 -23.09 -1.72
C ASP A 407 -3.71 -21.80 -0.88
N VAL A 408 -3.60 -21.95 0.43
CA VAL A 408 -3.63 -20.81 1.37
C VAL A 408 -2.47 -19.84 1.18
N THR A 409 -1.41 -20.24 0.45
CA THR A 409 -0.27 -19.37 0.15
C THR A 409 -0.47 -18.45 -1.05
N ILE A 410 -1.55 -18.65 -1.83
CA ILE A 410 -1.81 -17.88 -3.06
C ILE A 410 -2.23 -16.44 -2.74
N ASP A 411 -3.01 -16.22 -1.67
CA ASP A 411 -3.62 -14.92 -1.35
C ASP A 411 -3.25 -14.43 0.06
N PRO A 412 -1.96 -14.24 0.40
CA PRO A 412 -1.56 -13.94 1.76
C PRO A 412 -2.03 -12.57 2.23
N ASN A 413 -2.65 -12.56 3.41
CA ASN A 413 -2.86 -11.42 4.29
C ASN A 413 -3.70 -10.27 3.70
N LEU A 414 -4.58 -10.55 2.74
CA LEU A 414 -5.56 -9.61 2.21
C LEU A 414 -6.93 -10.27 2.09
N TRP A 415 -7.98 -9.50 2.39
CA TRP A 415 -9.34 -9.91 2.06
C TRP A 415 -9.56 -9.84 0.56
N MET A 416 -9.88 -10.98 -0.05
CA MET A 416 -10.14 -11.11 -1.47
C MET A 416 -11.54 -11.65 -1.70
N ASN A 417 -12.16 -11.33 -2.85
CA ASN A 417 -13.44 -11.92 -3.22
C ASN A 417 -13.19 -13.25 -3.95
N GLY A 418 -13.86 -14.30 -3.48
CA GLY A 418 -13.46 -15.70 -3.47
C GLY A 418 -13.29 -16.46 -4.79
N GLN A 419 -12.32 -16.06 -5.62
CA GLN A 419 -11.57 -16.96 -6.51
C GLN A 419 -10.35 -16.23 -7.14
N GLY A 420 -9.56 -15.48 -6.37
CA GLY A 420 -8.37 -14.82 -6.92
C GLY A 420 -8.67 -13.74 -7.99
N LEU A 421 -9.65 -12.84 -7.73
CA LEU A 421 -10.13 -11.70 -8.57
C LEU A 421 -11.40 -11.92 -9.43
N TRP A 422 -12.12 -13.04 -9.32
CA TRP A 422 -13.10 -13.43 -10.37
C TRP A 422 -14.58 -13.21 -10.02
N GLY A 423 -14.89 -12.68 -8.83
CA GLY A 423 -16.26 -12.33 -8.45
C GLY A 423 -17.18 -13.53 -8.16
N PRO A 424 -18.51 -13.35 -8.20
CA PRO A 424 -19.48 -14.38 -7.81
C PRO A 424 -19.38 -15.67 -8.65
N VAL A 425 -19.55 -16.83 -7.99
CA VAL A 425 -19.58 -18.15 -8.63
C VAL A 425 -21.00 -18.50 -9.05
N ASP A 426 -21.22 -18.69 -10.35
CA ASP A 426 -22.49 -19.17 -10.90
C ASP A 426 -22.72 -20.66 -10.54
N VAL A 427 -23.75 -20.91 -9.73
CA VAL A 427 -24.21 -22.24 -9.33
C VAL A 427 -25.58 -22.57 -9.92
N THR A 428 -26.05 -21.83 -10.91
CA THR A 428 -27.41 -21.91 -11.45
C THR A 428 -27.81 -23.31 -11.87
N GLN A 429 -26.99 -23.96 -12.70
CA GLN A 429 -27.28 -25.30 -13.20
C GLN A 429 -27.30 -26.35 -12.08
N PHE A 430 -26.61 -26.08 -10.97
CA PHE A 430 -26.52 -26.99 -9.84
C PHE A 430 -27.67 -26.79 -8.84
N ALA A 431 -28.04 -25.55 -8.55
CA ALA A 431 -29.09 -25.22 -7.57
C ALA A 431 -30.51 -25.26 -8.16
N LYS A 432 -30.68 -25.06 -9.47
CA LYS A 432 -32.01 -24.94 -10.09
C LYS A 432 -32.85 -26.20 -9.92
N GLY A 433 -34.06 -26.02 -9.40
CA GLY A 433 -35.04 -27.08 -9.14
C GLY A 433 -34.84 -27.80 -7.81
N GLU A 434 -33.79 -27.48 -7.06
CA GLU A 434 -33.62 -27.92 -5.68
C GLU A 434 -34.46 -27.04 -4.74
N SER A 435 -34.80 -27.55 -3.56
CA SER A 435 -35.43 -26.75 -2.49
C SER A 435 -34.41 -26.17 -1.52
N LYS A 436 -33.25 -26.83 -1.39
CA LYS A 436 -32.14 -26.43 -0.53
C LYS A 436 -30.82 -26.97 -1.08
N VAL A 437 -29.75 -26.29 -0.75
CA VAL A 437 -28.37 -26.69 -1.04
C VAL A 437 -27.53 -26.53 0.23
N LEU A 438 -26.54 -27.39 0.45
CA LEU A 438 -25.58 -27.25 1.56
C LEU A 438 -24.35 -26.54 1.03
N LEU A 439 -24.03 -25.37 1.57
CA LEU A 439 -22.77 -24.68 1.35
C LEU A 439 -21.79 -25.05 2.45
N GLN A 440 -20.56 -25.38 2.07
CA GLN A 440 -19.50 -25.79 2.98
C GLN A 440 -18.20 -25.05 2.65
N PHE A 441 -17.59 -24.45 3.66
CA PHE A 441 -16.31 -23.76 3.64
C PHE A 441 -15.33 -24.57 4.48
N ALA A 442 -14.23 -25.01 3.89
CA ALA A 442 -13.30 -25.95 4.52
C ALA A 442 -11.85 -25.47 4.42
N LEU A 443 -11.08 -25.81 5.44
CA LEU A 443 -9.63 -25.84 5.41
C LEU A 443 -9.21 -27.30 5.44
N CYS A 444 -8.51 -27.74 4.40
CA CYS A 444 -8.11 -29.11 4.21
C CYS A 444 -6.60 -29.23 4.08
N GLU A 445 -6.03 -30.25 4.70
CA GLU A 445 -4.63 -30.55 4.64
C GLU A 445 -4.32 -31.51 3.50
N ALA A 446 -3.62 -31.00 2.48
CA ALA A 446 -3.12 -31.80 1.37
C ALA A 446 -1.85 -32.57 1.76
N LYS A 447 -1.00 -31.99 2.61
CA LYS A 447 0.27 -32.57 3.07
C LYS A 447 0.44 -32.34 4.57
N GLY A 448 0.81 -33.40 5.29
CA GLY A 448 1.12 -33.37 6.74
C GLY A 448 2.13 -32.28 7.10
N VAL A 449 1.82 -31.44 8.09
CA VAL A 449 2.79 -30.52 8.73
C VAL A 449 3.05 -30.87 10.19
N GLY A 450 4.26 -30.57 10.67
CA GLY A 450 4.65 -30.81 12.07
C GLY A 450 4.39 -29.63 13.00
N ASP A 451 4.71 -28.42 12.55
CA ASP A 451 4.51 -27.17 13.29
C ASP A 451 4.31 -26.06 12.26
N TYR A 452 3.06 -25.71 12.01
CA TYR A 452 2.72 -24.70 11.02
C TYR A 452 1.35 -24.10 11.31
N MET A 453 1.30 -22.77 11.45
CA MET A 453 0.06 -22.04 11.69
C MET A 453 -0.54 -21.56 10.38
N VAL A 454 -1.84 -21.78 10.25
CA VAL A 454 -2.70 -21.29 9.17
C VAL A 454 -3.98 -20.78 9.81
N ASP A 455 -4.51 -19.66 9.32
CA ASP A 455 -5.84 -19.16 9.66
C ASP A 455 -6.48 -18.64 8.37
N VAL A 456 -7.52 -19.33 7.92
CA VAL A 456 -8.35 -18.95 6.78
C VAL A 456 -9.63 -18.32 7.29
N GLY A 457 -9.76 -17.01 7.08
CA GLY A 457 -10.97 -16.24 7.34
C GLY A 457 -11.94 -16.33 6.18
N TYR A 458 -13.24 -16.43 6.47
CA TYR A 458 -14.30 -16.15 5.51
C TYR A 458 -15.28 -15.13 6.08
N ASP A 459 -15.75 -14.22 5.25
CA ASP A 459 -16.69 -13.16 5.64
C ASP A 459 -17.57 -12.72 4.45
N ASN A 460 -18.64 -12.01 4.75
CA ASN A 460 -19.61 -11.43 3.81
C ASN A 460 -20.02 -12.41 2.70
N ILE A 461 -20.60 -13.54 3.11
CA ILE A 461 -21.12 -14.55 2.19
C ILE A 461 -22.45 -14.05 1.63
N GLU A 462 -22.41 -13.65 0.37
CA GLU A 462 -23.54 -13.12 -0.37
C GLU A 462 -24.04 -14.14 -1.39
N THR A 463 -25.34 -14.11 -1.66
CA THR A 463 -25.94 -15.03 -2.61
C THR A 463 -27.04 -14.38 -3.44
N VAL A 464 -27.17 -14.80 -4.69
CA VAL A 464 -28.34 -14.53 -5.54
C VAL A 464 -29.17 -15.79 -5.64
N GLY A 465 -30.49 -15.71 -5.45
CA GLY A 465 -31.41 -16.84 -5.56
C GLY A 465 -31.28 -17.89 -4.46
N LEU A 466 -30.38 -17.70 -3.49
CA LEU A 466 -30.26 -18.52 -2.30
C LEU A 466 -30.52 -17.65 -1.07
N SER A 467 -30.92 -18.26 0.03
CA SER A 467 -31.08 -17.57 1.32
C SER A 467 -30.21 -18.26 2.37
N LEU A 468 -29.25 -17.51 2.89
CA LEU A 468 -28.40 -17.85 4.02
C LEU A 468 -28.78 -17.03 5.25
N VAL A 469 -28.52 -17.58 6.43
CA VAL A 469 -28.58 -16.88 7.70
C VAL A 469 -27.16 -16.52 8.11
N ASN A 470 -26.95 -15.26 8.50
CA ASN A 470 -25.70 -14.81 9.13
C ASN A 470 -24.46 -15.09 8.26
N GLY A 471 -24.51 -14.68 6.99
CA GLY A 471 -23.37 -14.76 6.07
C GLY A 471 -22.26 -13.73 6.39
N ASP A 472 -22.59 -12.75 7.22
CA ASP A 472 -21.73 -11.71 7.80
C ASP A 472 -21.15 -12.10 9.18
N PHE A 473 -21.56 -13.25 9.73
CA PHE A 473 -21.04 -13.79 11.00
C PHE A 473 -21.20 -12.90 12.26
N GLU A 474 -21.93 -11.79 12.18
CA GLU A 474 -22.18 -10.85 13.29
C GLU A 474 -22.97 -11.46 14.45
N ARG A 475 -23.66 -12.58 14.21
CA ARG A 475 -24.48 -13.29 15.20
C ARG A 475 -23.84 -14.61 15.64
N GLY A 476 -22.51 -14.67 15.68
CA GLY A 476 -21.76 -15.84 16.10
C GLY A 476 -22.04 -17.03 15.18
N THR A 477 -22.23 -18.23 15.74
CA THR A 477 -22.48 -19.46 14.97
C THR A 477 -23.91 -19.61 14.46
N THR A 478 -24.79 -18.62 14.62
CA THR A 478 -26.19 -18.73 14.22
C THR A 478 -26.31 -19.11 12.75
N GLY A 479 -26.99 -20.23 12.46
CA GLY A 479 -27.19 -20.75 11.09
C GLY A 479 -26.06 -21.63 10.55
N TRP A 480 -24.92 -21.69 11.23
CA TRP A 480 -23.75 -22.45 10.80
C TRP A 480 -23.49 -23.65 11.71
N THR A 481 -23.27 -24.81 11.09
CA THR A 481 -22.74 -25.99 11.77
C THR A 481 -21.24 -25.99 11.64
N ILE A 482 -20.54 -25.94 12.77
CA ILE A 482 -19.07 -25.97 12.86
C ILE A 482 -18.64 -27.42 13.09
N ILE A 483 -17.72 -27.92 12.27
CA ILE A 483 -17.28 -29.32 12.29
C ILE A 483 -15.76 -29.43 12.34
N ASP A 484 -15.27 -29.90 13.50
CA ASP A 484 -13.85 -30.03 13.83
C ASP A 484 -13.49 -31.47 14.15
N PRO A 485 -13.42 -32.37 13.15
CA PRO A 485 -13.18 -33.78 13.42
C PRO A 485 -11.71 -34.07 13.77
N HIS A 486 -10.81 -33.10 13.58
CA HIS A 486 -9.37 -33.26 13.78
C HIS A 486 -8.90 -32.47 15.01
N PRO A 487 -8.21 -33.08 15.99
CA PRO A 487 -7.79 -32.41 17.23
C PRO A 487 -6.74 -31.31 17.01
N GLY A 488 -6.13 -31.25 15.82
CA GLY A 488 -5.11 -30.28 15.45
C GLY A 488 -5.57 -29.14 14.54
N MET A 489 -6.86 -29.08 14.23
CA MET A 489 -7.44 -28.03 13.40
C MET A 489 -8.74 -27.57 14.07
N GLU A 490 -9.08 -26.30 13.95
CA GLU A 490 -10.26 -25.71 14.59
C GLU A 490 -11.04 -24.86 13.59
N ALA A 491 -12.36 -24.88 13.68
CA ALA A 491 -13.24 -23.95 13.00
C ALA A 491 -14.01 -23.17 14.07
N ALA A 492 -14.15 -21.87 13.89
CA ALA A 492 -14.85 -21.01 14.83
C ALA A 492 -15.46 -19.81 14.12
N VAL A 493 -16.58 -19.31 14.63
CA VAL A 493 -16.98 -17.94 14.34
C VAL A 493 -16.37 -17.04 15.41
N ILE A 494 -15.56 -16.08 14.97
CA ILE A 494 -14.87 -15.13 15.84
C ILE A 494 -15.60 -13.80 15.74
N THR A 495 -16.00 -13.26 16.89
CA THR A 495 -16.62 -11.93 16.98
C THR A 495 -15.78 -11.02 17.86
N ALA A 496 -15.40 -9.85 17.35
CA ALA A 496 -14.77 -8.82 18.15
C ALA A 496 -15.75 -8.31 19.24
N PRO A 497 -15.27 -7.99 20.46
CA PRO A 497 -16.13 -7.50 21.55
C PRO A 497 -16.84 -6.16 21.27
#